data_AF-A0A838NF39-F1
#
_entry.id   AF-A0A838NF39-F1
#
_cell.length_a   1.000
_cell.length_b   1.000
_cell.length_c   1.000
_cell.angle_alpha   90.00
_cell.angle_beta   90.00
_cell.angle_gamma   90.00
#
_symmetry.space_group_name_H-M   'P 1'
#
loop_
_entity.id
_entity.type
_entity.pdbx_description
1 polymer ?
#
loop_
_entity_poly.entity_id
_entity_poly.type
_entity_poly.pdbx_seq_one_letter_code
_entity_poly.pdbx_strand_id
1 'polypeptide(L)'
;MSADQQEGALKPIAPSRVAEELKRLSTQRQEGQLDADEYEHRFARMIGELRDRRIDGSRAEILATLTPLFEQGVVSAADWRRLIQQLGLA
;
A
#
# COMPACT_ATOMS: atom_id res chain seq x y z
N MET A 1 -11.78 -32.48 21.64
CA MET A 1 -10.38 -32.05 21.45
C MET A 1 -10.32 -31.30 20.14
N SER A 2 -10.08 -30.00 20.23
CA SER A 2 -10.28 -28.98 19.20
C SER A 2 -9.38 -29.21 17.97
N ALA A 3 -10.00 -29.34 16.81
CA ALA A 3 -9.34 -29.26 15.51
C ALA A 3 -9.66 -27.89 14.89
N ASP A 4 -9.35 -26.82 15.62
CA ASP A 4 -9.51 -25.43 15.18
C ASP A 4 -8.26 -24.68 15.63
N GLN A 5 -7.23 -24.61 14.77
CA GLN A 5 -6.14 -23.61 14.85
C GLN A 5 -5.09 -23.78 13.73
N GLN A 6 -5.50 -24.09 12.50
CA GLN A 6 -4.62 -23.95 11.33
C GLN A 6 -5.42 -23.42 10.13
N GLU A 7 -6.06 -22.26 10.29
CA GLU A 7 -6.66 -21.52 9.17
C GLU A 7 -5.86 -20.24 8.89
N GLY A 8 -4.90 -20.39 7.96
CA GLY A 8 -4.51 -19.39 6.97
C GLY A 8 -3.88 -18.08 7.44
N ALA A 9 -2.56 -18.06 7.64
CA ALA A 9 -1.82 -16.81 7.52
C ALA A 9 -2.07 -16.21 6.13
N LEU A 10 -2.59 -14.98 6.07
CA LEU A 10 -2.81 -14.29 4.80
C LEU A 10 -1.49 -14.21 4.02
N LYS A 11 -1.53 -14.52 2.71
CA LYS A 11 -0.32 -14.50 1.87
C LYS A 11 0.25 -13.07 1.79
N PRO A 12 1.53 -12.87 2.12
CA PRO A 12 2.22 -11.59 1.96
C PRO A 12 2.08 -11.03 0.54
N ILE A 13 2.00 -9.70 0.44
CA ILE A 13 1.89 -9.00 -0.83
C ILE A 13 3.28 -8.63 -1.33
N ALA A 14 3.60 -8.96 -2.59
CA ALA A 14 4.87 -8.58 -3.19
C ALA A 14 4.99 -7.04 -3.33
N PRO A 15 6.16 -6.43 -3.11
CA PRO A 15 6.35 -4.97 -3.24
C PRO A 15 5.91 -4.40 -4.60
N SER A 16 6.15 -5.14 -5.69
CA SER A 16 5.73 -4.74 -7.03
C SER A 16 4.21 -4.60 -7.15
N ARG A 17 3.46 -5.51 -6.50
CA ARG A 17 2.01 -5.45 -6.47
C ARG A 17 1.50 -4.23 -5.70
N VAL A 18 2.17 -3.88 -4.60
CA VAL A 18 1.88 -2.65 -3.85
C VAL A 18 2.11 -1.43 -4.73
N ALA A 19 3.22 -1.39 -5.48
CA ALA A 19 3.53 -0.30 -6.39
C ALA A 19 2.49 -0.15 -7.51
N GLU A 20 2.04 -1.26 -8.11
CA GLU A 20 0.98 -1.25 -9.13
C GLU A 20 -0.33 -0.65 -8.61
N GLU A 21 -0.77 -1.08 -7.42
CA GLU A 21 -2.04 -0.65 -6.83
C GLU A 21 -1.97 0.82 -6.39
N LEU A 22 -0.87 1.22 -5.76
CA LEU A 22 -0.62 2.60 -5.37
C LEU A 22 -0.58 3.52 -6.59
N LYS A 23 0.17 3.15 -7.64
CA LYS A 23 0.23 3.89 -8.90
C LYS A 23 -1.16 4.06 -9.49
N ARG A 24 -1.93 2.97 -9.61
CA ARG A 24 -3.29 3.02 -10.16
C ARG A 24 -4.17 3.98 -9.36
N LEU A 25 -4.19 3.85 -8.03
CA LEU A 25 -5.05 4.65 -7.18
C LEU A 25 -4.70 6.15 -7.25
N SER A 26 -3.40 6.48 -7.19
CA SER A 26 -2.95 7.87 -7.28
C SER A 26 -3.17 8.47 -8.68
N THR A 27 -2.96 7.71 -9.75
CA THR A 27 -3.28 8.18 -11.12
C THR A 27 -4.78 8.45 -11.30
N GLN A 28 -5.66 7.55 -10.81
CA GLN A 28 -7.12 7.78 -10.86
C GLN A 28 -7.52 9.08 -10.15
N ARG A 29 -6.88 9.40 -9.03
CA ARG A 29 -7.08 10.68 -8.33
C ARG A 29 -6.57 11.88 -9.14
N GLN A 30 -5.37 11.79 -9.72
CA GLN A 30 -4.78 12.85 -10.53
C GLN A 30 -5.60 13.15 -11.79
N GLU A 31 -6.18 12.12 -12.40
CA GLU A 31 -7.04 12.22 -13.58
C GLU A 31 -8.46 12.68 -13.23
N GLY A 32 -8.77 12.91 -11.94
CA GLY A 32 -10.10 13.32 -11.49
C GLY A 32 -11.17 12.23 -11.57
N GLN A 33 -10.78 10.97 -11.73
CA GLN A 33 -11.69 9.82 -11.77
C GLN A 33 -12.20 9.43 -10.38
N LEU A 34 -11.51 9.86 -9.32
CA LEU A 34 -11.92 9.69 -7.93
C LEU A 34 -12.07 11.06 -7.28
N ASP A 35 -13.20 11.27 -6.61
CA ASP A 35 -13.34 12.38 -5.68
C ASP A 35 -12.44 12.19 -4.44
N ALA A 36 -12.43 13.19 -3.55
CA ALA A 36 -11.55 13.18 -2.39
C ALA A 36 -11.94 12.08 -1.38
N ASP A 37 -13.23 11.89 -1.14
CA ASP A 37 -13.74 10.94 -0.14
C ASP A 37 -13.55 9.50 -0.61
N GLU A 38 -13.79 9.24 -1.90
CA GLU A 38 -13.56 7.93 -2.51
C GLU A 38 -12.08 7.56 -2.55
N TYR A 39 -11.21 8.51 -2.91
CA TYR A 39 -9.77 8.31 -2.86
C TYR A 39 -9.31 7.99 -1.43
N GLU A 40 -9.72 8.79 -0.45
CA GLU A 40 -9.36 8.61 0.96
C GLU A 40 -9.78 7.22 1.46
N HIS A 41 -11.03 6.82 1.20
CA HIS A 41 -11.54 5.52 1.60
C HIS A 41 -10.78 4.35 0.96
N ARG A 42 -10.51 4.43 -0.34
CA ARG A 42 -9.75 3.39 -1.07
C ARG A 42 -8.29 3.32 -0.59
N PHE A 43 -7.67 4.47 -0.33
CA PHE A 43 -6.29 4.56 0.15
C PHE A 43 -6.16 3.99 1.56
N ALA A 44 -7.07 4.36 2.47
CA ALA A 44 -7.13 3.82 3.83
C ALA A 44 -7.34 2.29 3.83
N ARG A 45 -8.25 1.80 2.98
CA ARG A 45 -8.48 0.35 2.81
C ARG A 45 -7.21 -0.37 2.34
N MET A 46 -6.52 0.17 1.33
CA MET A 46 -5.27 -0.41 0.82
C MET A 46 -4.22 -0.52 1.93
N ILE A 47 -4.00 0.55 2.72
CA ILE A 47 -3.04 0.49 3.85
C ILE A 47 -3.45 -0.55 4.88
N GLY A 48 -4.74 -0.66 5.21
CA GLY A 48 -5.27 -1.68 6.11
C GLY A 48 -4.92 -3.10 5.64
N GLU A 49 -5.19 -3.40 4.37
CA GLU A 49 -4.87 -4.71 3.77
C GLU A 49 -3.36 -5.00 3.80
N LEU A 50 -2.52 -4.01 3.47
CA LEU A 50 -1.06 -4.18 3.51
C LEU A 50 -0.54 -4.48 4.92
N ARG A 51 -1.17 -3.89 5.95
CA ARG A 51 -0.81 -4.15 7.35
C ARG A 51 -1.23 -5.55 7.78
N ASP A 52 -2.42 -5.98 7.40
CA ASP A 52 -2.97 -7.28 7.77
C ASP A 52 -2.22 -8.43 7.08
N ARG A 53 -1.89 -8.27 5.79
CA ARG A 53 -1.23 -9.30 4.97
C ARG A 53 0.29 -9.27 5.07
N ARG A 54 0.87 -8.14 5.50
CA ARG A 54 2.30 -7.80 5.37
C ARG A 54 2.75 -7.68 3.91
N ILE A 55 3.83 -6.94 3.73
CA ILE A 55 4.53 -6.83 2.45
C ILE A 55 5.73 -7.77 2.51
N ASP A 56 5.92 -8.55 1.45
CA ASP A 56 7.05 -9.46 1.33
C ASP A 56 8.37 -8.70 1.16
N GLY A 57 9.46 -9.29 1.66
CA GLY A 57 10.79 -8.69 1.62
C GLY A 57 11.13 -7.72 2.76
N SER A 58 12.34 -7.20 2.69
CA SER A 58 12.91 -6.26 3.65
C SER A 58 12.39 -4.83 3.46
N ARG A 59 12.49 -4.01 4.52
CA ARG A 59 12.17 -2.57 4.45
C ARG A 59 12.90 -1.85 3.30
N ALA A 60 14.15 -2.22 3.05
CA ALA A 60 14.95 -1.62 1.97
C ALA A 60 14.40 -1.98 0.58
N GLU A 61 14.03 -3.24 0.35
CA GLU A 61 13.44 -3.69 -0.92
C GLU A 61 12.07 -3.07 -1.16
N ILE A 62 11.24 -2.96 -0.11
CA ILE A 62 9.94 -2.30 -0.19
C ILE A 62 10.12 -0.82 -0.57
N LEU A 63 10.99 -0.10 0.14
CA LEU A 63 11.26 1.31 -0.15
C LEU A 63 11.85 1.48 -1.56
N ALA A 64 12.82 0.67 -1.96
CA ALA A 64 13.40 0.73 -3.30
C ALA A 64 12.35 0.54 -4.40
N THR A 65 11.33 -0.29 -4.14
CA THR A 65 10.24 -0.53 -5.09
C THR A 65 9.23 0.62 -5.15
N LEU A 66 8.95 1.27 -4.01
CA LEU A 66 7.91 2.30 -3.93
C LEU A 66 8.43 3.73 -4.19
N THR A 67 9.68 4.03 -3.84
CA THR A 67 10.30 5.37 -3.98
C THR A 67 10.18 5.97 -5.39
N PRO A 68 10.32 5.21 -6.50
CA PRO A 68 10.16 5.78 -7.84
C PRO A 68 8.80 6.44 -8.08
N LEU A 69 7.73 5.96 -7.44
CA LEU A 69 6.40 6.56 -7.56
C LEU A 69 6.31 7.95 -6.90
N PHE A 70 7.05 8.14 -5.80
CA PHE A 70 7.17 9.43 -5.15
C PHE A 70 8.08 10.38 -5.94
N GLU A 71 9.24 9.91 -6.39
CA GLU A 71 10.19 10.71 -7.18
C GLU A 71 9.61 11.19 -8.52
N GLN A 72 8.75 10.36 -9.15
CA GLN A 72 8.05 10.71 -10.39
C GLN A 72 6.81 11.59 -10.17
N GLY A 73 6.46 11.90 -8.91
CA GLY A 73 5.28 12.70 -8.57
C GLY A 73 3.95 11.98 -8.78
N VAL A 74 3.95 10.66 -8.97
CA VAL A 74 2.71 9.86 -9.05
C VAL A 74 2.01 9.86 -7.70
N VAL A 75 2.78 9.72 -6.62
CA VAL A 75 2.26 9.76 -5.24
C VAL A 75 2.60 11.12 -4.63
N SER A 76 1.59 11.79 -4.07
CA SER A 76 1.80 13.09 -3.43
C SER A 76 2.71 12.97 -2.20
N ALA A 77 3.38 14.06 -1.81
CA ALA A 77 4.24 14.05 -0.62
C ALA A 77 3.47 13.73 0.67
N ALA A 78 2.20 14.14 0.77
CA ALA A 78 1.33 13.85 1.91
C ALA A 78 1.00 12.35 1.98
N ASP A 79 0.60 11.76 0.86
CA ASP A 79 0.26 10.33 0.79
C ASP A 79 1.48 9.45 0.98
N TRP A 80 2.64 9.86 0.44
CA TRP A 80 3.91 9.18 0.65
C TRP A 80 4.26 9.11 2.13
N ARG A 81 4.26 10.26 2.82
CA ARG A 81 4.54 10.32 4.26
C ARG A 81 3.59 9.44 5.06
N ARG A 82 2.28 9.53 4.78
CA ARG A 82 1.27 8.72 5.45
C ARG A 82 1.51 7.23 5.22
N LEU A 83 1.76 6.81 3.98
CA LEU A 83 2.02 5.42 3.61
C LEU A 83 3.20 4.85 4.39
N ILE A 84 4.37 5.50 4.34
CA ILE A 84 5.58 4.97 4.99
C ILE A 84 5.44 4.97 6.51
N GLN A 85 4.73 5.93 7.11
CA GLN A 85 4.48 5.95 8.55
C GLN A 85 3.54 4.82 8.97
N GLN A 86 2.41 4.65 8.28
CA GLN A 86 1.41 3.63 8.66
C GLN A 86 1.88 2.21 8.38
N LEU A 87 2.83 2.02 7.47
CA LEU A 87 3.46 0.73 7.20
C LEU A 87 4.74 0.48 8.02
N GLY A 88 5.19 1.44 8.84
CA GLY A 88 6.42 1.30 9.64
C GLY A 88 7.70 1.27 8.79
N LEU A 89 7.69 1.94 7.64
CA LEU A 89 8.81 2.08 6.70
C LEU A 89 9.57 3.42 6.88
N ALA A 90 9.14 4.27 7.81
CA ALA A 90 9.76 5.55 8.17
C ALA A 90 11.01 5.38 9.03
#